data_AF-A0A9X0PIF4-F1
#
_entry.id   AF-A0A9X0PIF4-F1
#
_cell.length_a   1.000
_cell.length_b   1.000
_cell.length_c   1.000
_cell.angle_alpha   90.00
_cell.angle_beta   90.00
_cell.angle_gamma   90.00
#
_symmetry.space_group_name_H-M   'P 1'
#
loop_
_entity.id
_entity.type
_entity.pdbx_description
1 polymer ?
#
loop_
_entity_poly.entity_id
_entity_poly.type
_entity_poly.pdbx_seq_one_letter_code
_entity_poly.pdbx_strand_id
1 'polypeptide(L)'
;ERLKETYETGHRLLSALKANDIQQLQFILQDSKTKDNSQGLKHVIQTLIKYMPYISNTMRYPHLTNGPIEGINNKIKLIKRVSYG
;
A
#
# COMPACT_ATOMS: atom_id res chain seq x y z
N GLU A 1 20.73 9.38 -10.64
CA GLU A 1 20.64 8.09 -9.92
C GLU A 1 19.41 7.98 -9.00
N ARG A 2 19.05 8.99 -8.20
CA ARG A 2 17.86 9.00 -7.31
C ARG A 2 16.49 8.62 -7.94
N LEU A 3 16.20 9.07 -9.17
CA LEU A 3 14.95 8.74 -9.86
C LEU A 3 14.84 7.25 -10.20
N LYS A 4 15.95 6.65 -10.65
CA LYS A 4 16.03 5.23 -10.97
C LYS A 4 15.82 4.39 -9.70
N GLU A 5 16.50 4.74 -8.60
CA GLU A 5 16.36 4.03 -7.32
C GLU A 5 14.93 4.10 -6.76
N THR A 6 14.31 5.28 -6.84
CA THR A 6 12.91 5.49 -6.42
C THR A 6 11.96 4.62 -7.24
N TYR A 7 12.16 4.57 -8.56
CA TYR A 7 11.36 3.75 -9.45
C TYR A 7 11.52 2.25 -9.15
N GLU A 8 12.76 1.77 -9.05
CA GLU A 8 13.07 0.36 -8.78
C GLU A 8 12.53 -0.09 -7.42
N THR A 9 12.70 0.73 -6.37
CA THR A 9 12.15 0.45 -5.04
C THR A 9 10.63 0.35 -5.08
N GLY A 10 9.95 1.31 -5.73
CA GLY A 10 8.50 1.28 -5.89
C GLY A 10 8.03 0.05 -6.66
N HIS A 11 8.74 -0.33 -7.73
CA HIS A 11 8.40 -1.49 -8.55
C HIS A 11 8.56 -2.81 -7.77
N ARG A 12 9.63 -2.94 -6.99
CA ARG A 12 9.86 -4.11 -6.12
C ARG A 12 8.77 -4.23 -5.05
N LEU A 13 8.41 -3.13 -4.40
CA LEU A 13 7.32 -3.10 -3.41
C LEU A 13 6.00 -3.54 -4.02
N LEU A 14 5.63 -3.00 -5.18
CA LEU A 14 4.38 -3.36 -5.88
C LEU A 14 4.36 -4.85 -6.27
N SER A 15 5.50 -5.38 -6.72
CA SER A 15 5.61 -6.78 -7.13
C SER A 15 5.44 -7.73 -5.94
N ALA A 16 6.09 -7.45 -4.81
CA ALA A 16 5.93 -8.24 -3.58
C ALA A 16 4.48 -8.19 -3.05
N LEU A 17 3.83 -7.02 -3.13
CA LEU A 17 2.42 -6.87 -2.76
C LEU A 17 1.50 -7.72 -3.65
N LYS A 18 1.70 -7.71 -4.97
CA LYS A 18 0.91 -8.51 -5.91
C LYS A 18 1.12 -10.02 -5.75
N ALA A 19 2.33 -10.43 -5.38
CA ALA A 19 2.67 -11.83 -5.14
C ALA A 19 2.21 -12.34 -3.76
N ASN A 20 1.68 -11.47 -2.89
CA ASN A 20 1.44 -11.78 -1.47
C ASN A 20 2.68 -12.32 -0.74
N ASP A 21 3.87 -11.89 -1.15
CA ASP A 21 5.13 -12.32 -0.53
C ASP A 21 5.50 -11.37 0.63
N ILE A 22 5.06 -11.76 1.83
CA ILE A 22 5.30 -10.99 3.05
C ILE A 22 6.80 -10.89 3.37
N GLN A 23 7.57 -11.95 3.13
CA GLN A 23 9.00 -11.96 3.47
C GLN A 23 9.78 -11.02 2.56
N GLN A 24 9.52 -11.11 1.25
CA GLN A 24 10.13 -10.20 0.27
C GLN A 24 9.71 -8.76 0.53
N LEU A 25 8.44 -8.50 0.86
CA LEU A 25 7.96 -7.16 1.21
C LEU A 25 8.71 -6.59 2.41
N GLN A 26 8.86 -7.35 3.50
CA GLN A 26 9.59 -6.90 4.69
C GLN A 26 11.07 -6.62 4.38
N PHE A 27 11.71 -7.50 3.61
CA PHE A 27 13.09 -7.31 3.19
C PHE A 27 13.25 -5.99 2.41
N ILE A 28 12.40 -5.77 1.40
CA ILE A 28 12.44 -4.54 0.60
C ILE A 28 12.21 -3.32 1.49
N LEU A 29 11.23 -3.35 2.41
CA LEU A 29 10.94 -2.21 3.29
C LEU A 29 12.12 -1.85 4.22
N GLN A 30 12.89 -2.83 4.70
CA GLN A 30 14.09 -2.56 5.49
C GLN A 30 15.26 -2.07 4.62
N ASP A 31 15.50 -2.71 3.46
CA ASP A 31 16.49 -2.31 2.45
C ASP A 31 16.26 -0.86 1.97
N SER A 32 15.00 -0.48 1.81
CA SER A 32 14.61 0.85 1.32
C SER A 32 14.95 2.01 2.27
N LYS A 33 15.25 1.73 3.56
CA LYS A 33 15.58 2.75 4.55
C LYS A 33 16.94 3.39 4.32
N THR A 34 17.90 2.62 3.82
CA THR A 34 19.28 3.06 3.59
C THR A 34 19.47 3.69 2.21
N LYS A 35 18.49 3.52 1.31
CA LYS A 35 18.52 3.99 -0.07
C LYS A 35 18.12 5.45 -0.23
N ASP A 36 18.73 6.13 -1.21
CA ASP A 36 18.36 7.50 -1.58
C ASP A 36 17.07 7.54 -2.41
N ASN A 37 15.96 7.26 -1.74
CA ASN A 37 14.61 7.36 -2.29
C ASN A 37 14.06 8.80 -2.20
N SER A 38 13.11 9.13 -3.07
CA SER A 38 12.35 10.37 -2.97
C SER A 38 11.67 10.51 -1.60
N GLN A 39 11.50 11.77 -1.13
CA GLN A 39 10.84 12.03 0.15
C GLN A 39 9.43 11.45 0.22
N GLY A 40 8.66 11.55 -0.86
CA GLY A 40 7.32 10.94 -0.96
C GLY A 40 7.36 9.42 -0.76
N LEU A 41 8.29 8.73 -1.42
CA LEU A 41 8.42 7.28 -1.26
C LEU A 41 8.90 6.90 0.15
N LYS A 42 9.79 7.68 0.77
CA LYS A 42 10.22 7.49 2.17
C LYS A 42 9.02 7.54 3.13
N HIS A 43 8.09 8.47 2.95
CA HIS A 43 6.86 8.53 3.77
C HIS A 43 5.95 7.31 3.56
N VAL A 44 5.81 6.85 2.31
CA VAL A 44 5.06 5.62 1.99
C VAL A 44 5.70 4.42 2.70
N ILE A 45 7.02 4.24 2.60
CA ILE A 45 7.77 3.16 3.25
C ILE A 45 7.55 3.19 4.77
N GLN A 46 7.66 4.35 5.41
CA GLN A 46 7.41 4.49 6.85
C GLN A 46 5.99 4.07 7.23
N THR A 47 5.01 4.46 6.42
CA THR A 47 3.60 4.10 6.63
C THR A 47 3.39 2.59 6.47
N LEU A 48 3.97 1.97 5.45
CA LEU A 48 3.89 0.52 5.23
C LEU A 48 4.52 -0.25 6.39
N ILE A 49 5.68 0.18 6.88
CA ILE A 49 6.33 -0.42 8.06
C ILE A 49 5.42 -0.30 9.29
N LYS A 50 4.85 0.88 9.54
CA LYS A 50 3.97 1.13 10.69
C LYS A 50 2.74 0.21 10.68
N TYR A 51 2.14 0.00 9.51
CA TYR A 51 0.92 -0.80 9.37
C TYR A 51 1.18 -2.24 8.90
N MET A 52 2.42 -2.72 8.97
CA MET A 52 2.79 -4.05 8.50
C MET A 52 2.00 -5.20 9.14
N PRO A 53 1.66 -5.18 10.44
CA PRO A 53 0.82 -6.23 11.02
C PRO A 53 -0.54 -6.35 10.35
N TYR A 54 -1.15 -5.23 9.97
CA TYR A 54 -2.46 -5.21 9.30
C TYR A 54 -2.35 -5.67 7.86
N ILE A 55 -1.32 -5.21 7.13
CA ILE A 55 -1.05 -5.64 5.75
C ILE A 55 -0.80 -7.15 5.70
N SER A 56 -0.04 -7.69 6.67
CA SER A 56 0.19 -9.13 6.80
C SER A 56 -1.12 -9.90 7.01
N ASN A 57 -2.07 -9.35 7.78
CA ASN A 57 -3.39 -9.96 7.92
C ASN A 57 -4.17 -9.96 6.61
N THR A 58 -4.15 -8.85 5.86
CA THR A 58 -4.79 -8.78 4.54
C THR A 58 -4.22 -9.81 3.56
N MET A 59 -2.89 -9.98 3.54
CA MET A 59 -2.23 -10.99 2.70
C MET A 59 -2.55 -12.43 3.13
N ARG A 60 -2.72 -12.67 4.44
CA ARG A 60 -3.08 -13.98 5.00
C ARG A 60 -4.53 -14.38 4.68
N TYR A 61 -5.43 -13.41 4.59
CA TYR A 61 -6.87 -13.64 4.36
C TYR A 61 -7.34 -13.00 3.05
N PRO A 62 -6.89 -13.49 1.87
CA PRO A 62 -7.16 -12.85 0.58
C PRO A 62 -8.64 -12.83 0.17
N HIS A 63 -9.47 -13.67 0.81
CA HIS A 63 -10.92 -13.70 0.58
C HIS A 63 -11.66 -12.56 1.29
N LEU A 64 -11.05 -11.93 2.29
CA LEU A 64 -11.61 -10.75 2.97
C LEU A 64 -11.25 -9.50 2.17
N THR A 65 -12.22 -8.95 1.45
CA THR A 65 -12.03 -7.78 0.60
C THR A 65 -12.70 -6.54 1.19
N ASN A 66 -12.22 -5.36 0.82
CA ASN A 66 -12.85 -4.09 1.21
C ASN A 66 -14.14 -3.79 0.42
N GLY A 67 -14.57 -4.67 -0.50
CA GLY A 67 -15.70 -4.44 -1.40
C GLY A 67 -17.00 -4.01 -0.70
N PRO A 68 -17.44 -4.67 0.40
CA PRO A 68 -18.63 -4.24 1.13
C PRO A 68 -18.50 -2.84 1.73
N ILE A 69 -17.34 -2.51 2.32
CA ILE A 69 -17.06 -1.20 2.93
C ILE A 69 -17.03 -0.11 1.85
N GLU A 70 -16.35 -0.38 0.73
CA GLU A 70 -16.30 0.51 -0.42
C GLU A 70 -17.68 0.74 -1.04
N GLY A 71 -18.49 -0.32 -1.16
CA GLY A 71 -19.87 -0.25 -1.63
C GLY A 71 -20.74 0.68 -0.77
N ILE A 72 -20.65 0.56 0.55
CA ILE A 72 -21.35 1.45 1.49
C ILE A 72 -20.86 2.89 1.33
N ASN A 73 -19.54 3.10 1.30
CA ASN A 73 -18.96 4.44 1.13
C ASN A 73 -19.40 5.10 -0.18
N ASN A 74 -19.44 4.33 -1.27
CA ASN A 74 -19.88 4.83 -2.57
C ASN A 74 -21.38 5.17 -2.57
N LYS A 75 -22.21 4.35 -1.92
CA LYS A 75 -23.65 4.64 -1.77
C LYS A 75 -23.90 5.91 -0.96
N ILE A 76 -23.17 6.11 0.14
CA ILE A 76 -23.25 7.35 0.94
C ILE A 76 -22.82 8.56 0.11
N LYS A 77 -21.71 8.46 -0.63
CA LYS A 77 -21.24 9.55 -1.51
C LYS A 77 -22.25 9.87 -2.60
N LEU A 78 -22.90 8.86 -3.18
CA LEU A 78 -23.94 9.05 -4.20
C LEU A 78 -25.14 9.80 -3.61
N ILE A 79 -25.68 9.33 -2.49
CA ILE A 79 -26.81 9.98 -1.81
C ILE A 79 -26.47 11.44 -1.50
N LYS A 80 -25.29 11.71 -0.92
CA LYS A 80 -24.86 13.07 -0.61
C LYS A 80 -24.82 13.97 -1.86
N ARG A 81 -24.34 13.45 -2.99
CA ARG A 81 -24.26 14.20 -4.25
C ARG A 81 -25.64 14.50 -4.86
N VAL A 82 -26.58 13.56 -4.80
CA VAL A 82 -27.90 13.73 -5.44
C VAL A 82 -28.93 14.43 -4.55
N SER A 83 -28.80 14.32 -3.22
CA SER A 83 -29.78 14.86 -2.26
C SER A 83 -29.48 16.29 -1.81
N TYR A 84 -28.22 16.73 -1.87
CA TYR A 84 -27.79 18.06 -1.42
C TYR A 84 -27.09 18.84 -2.53
N GLY A 85 -27.51 18.64 -3.78
CA GLY A 85 -26.95 19.34 -4.94
C GLY A 85 -26.70 20.83 -4.68
#